data_AF-A0A8W8L175-F1
#
_entry.id   AF-A0A8W8L175-F1
#
_cell.length_a   1.000
_cell.length_b   1.000
_cell.length_c   1.000
_cell.angle_alpha   90.00
_cell.angle_beta   90.00
_cell.angle_gamma   90.00
#
_symmetry.space_group_name_H-M   'P 1'
#
loop_
_entity.id
_entity.type
_entity.pdbx_description
1 polymer ?
#
loop_
_entity_poly.entity_id
_entity_poly.type
_entity_poly.pdbx_seq_one_letter_code
_entity_poly.pdbx_strand_id
1 'polypeptide(L)'
;ATFINHNFSQQVLRMGDEKYSFEKSNPFVQNDEVSNIASVGYRYRKFILGNDIELICRCEHDAVLMGPNGELQFINIKTLNEWDSRYSGGVDWRSRLDNQRGAVLATELKNNSCKLAKWTVCSLLAGSDQIKFGYVSRVHHRDTSKHVILGTQQFKPTEFANQINLNMENAWGVLRCIVDTCMKLKEGKYLIMKDPNKPVMRIYDIPDDTFESEDDDDDEDDEDDEDDEESSDDDDGKK
;
A
#
# COMPACT_ATOMS: atom_id res chain seq x y z
N ALA A 1 7.57 12.43 6.26
CA ALA A 1 6.36 11.65 6.61
C ALA A 1 6.53 10.18 6.23
N THR A 2 6.77 9.86 4.95
CA THR A 2 6.98 8.47 4.47
C THR A 2 8.07 7.73 5.24
N PHE A 3 9.26 8.33 5.39
CA PHE A 3 10.35 7.75 6.18
C PHE A 3 9.96 7.38 7.62
N ILE A 4 9.19 8.26 8.28
CA ILE A 4 8.68 8.02 9.63
C ILE A 4 7.74 6.81 9.63
N ASN A 5 6.90 6.70 8.61
CA ASN A 5 5.95 5.59 8.48
C ASN A 5 6.67 4.25 8.27
N HIS A 6 7.68 4.18 7.40
CA HIS A 6 8.49 2.98 7.18
C HIS A 6 9.20 2.53 8.45
N ASN A 7 9.80 3.49 9.19
CA ASN A 7 10.51 3.15 10.42
C ASN A 7 9.53 2.68 11.49
N PHE A 8 8.44 3.41 11.72
CA PHE A 8 7.48 3.08 12.77
C PHE A 8 6.80 1.74 12.53
N SER A 9 6.44 1.40 11.29
CA SER A 9 5.78 0.12 10.96
C SER A 9 6.62 -1.09 11.36
N GLN A 10 7.94 -0.97 11.29
CA GLN A 10 8.87 -2.03 11.66
C GLN A 10 9.31 -1.94 13.13
N GLN A 11 9.52 -0.74 13.66
CA GLN A 11 10.00 -0.51 15.03
C GLN A 11 9.04 -1.02 16.11
N VAL A 12 7.73 -1.06 15.84
CA VAL A 12 6.72 -1.52 16.82
C VAL A 12 6.51 -3.04 16.82
N LEU A 13 7.27 -3.78 16.01
CA LEU A 13 7.22 -5.24 15.92
C LEU A 13 8.30 -5.87 16.80
N ARG A 14 8.09 -7.15 17.15
CA ARG A 14 9.11 -7.94 17.85
C ARG A 14 10.09 -8.53 16.84
N MET A 15 11.18 -7.83 16.62
CA MET A 15 12.26 -8.27 15.73
C MET A 15 13.02 -9.43 16.36
N GLY A 16 13.20 -10.52 15.62
CA GLY A 16 13.92 -11.73 16.07
C GLY A 16 13.03 -12.83 16.63
N ASP A 17 11.75 -12.56 16.88
CA ASP A 17 10.75 -13.58 17.22
C ASP A 17 10.27 -14.33 15.97
N GLU A 18 9.58 -15.46 16.18
CA GLU A 18 8.98 -16.23 15.10
C GLU A 18 7.96 -15.38 14.32
N LYS A 19 8.13 -15.31 13.00
CA LYS A 19 7.24 -14.59 12.10
C LYS A 19 6.04 -15.47 11.77
N TYR A 20 4.86 -14.85 11.67
CA TYR A 20 3.71 -15.53 11.06
C TYR A 20 3.91 -15.59 9.54
N SER A 21 3.95 -16.82 9.00
CA SER A 21 4.14 -17.08 7.58
C SER A 21 2.81 -17.45 6.93
N PHE A 22 2.58 -16.92 5.73
CA PHE A 22 1.50 -17.37 4.86
C PHE A 22 1.93 -18.65 4.12
N GLU A 23 0.97 -19.31 3.47
CA GLU A 23 1.21 -20.50 2.65
C GLU A 23 2.22 -20.26 1.53
N LYS A 24 2.18 -19.07 0.91
CA LYS A 24 3.11 -18.66 -0.15
C LYS A 24 4.09 -17.61 0.38
N SER A 25 5.33 -17.70 -0.09
CA SER A 25 6.38 -16.71 0.18
C SER A 25 6.06 -15.36 -0.48
N ASN A 26 6.79 -14.33 -0.07
CA ASN A 26 6.70 -13.01 -0.68
C ASN A 26 7.18 -13.07 -2.14
N PRO A 27 6.35 -12.69 -3.13
CA PRO A 27 6.68 -12.82 -4.55
C PRO A 27 7.68 -11.77 -5.06
N PHE A 28 8.06 -10.78 -4.24
CA PHE A 28 9.00 -9.71 -4.62
C PHE A 28 10.41 -9.95 -4.10
N VAL A 29 10.68 -11.14 -3.58
CA VAL A 29 11.94 -11.49 -2.93
C VAL A 29 12.57 -12.60 -3.73
N GLN A 30 13.79 -12.36 -4.22
CA GLN A 30 14.64 -13.39 -4.78
C GLN A 30 15.35 -14.13 -3.62
N ASN A 31 15.67 -15.40 -3.82
CA ASN A 31 15.95 -16.38 -2.75
C ASN A 31 17.06 -15.99 -1.74
N ASP A 32 17.91 -15.00 -2.04
CA ASP A 32 19.08 -14.63 -1.21
C ASP A 32 18.88 -13.41 -0.29
N GLU A 33 17.74 -12.69 -0.35
CA GLU A 33 17.54 -11.41 0.37
C GLU A 33 16.60 -11.49 1.60
N VAL A 34 16.37 -12.68 2.15
CA VAL A 34 15.31 -12.92 3.15
C VAL A 34 15.49 -12.12 4.47
N SER A 35 16.71 -11.72 4.82
CA SER A 35 17.04 -11.11 6.11
C SER A 35 16.72 -9.61 6.22
N ASN A 36 16.59 -8.88 5.11
CA ASN A 36 16.44 -7.42 5.10
C ASN A 36 15.02 -6.93 4.73
N ILE A 37 14.05 -7.83 4.60
CA ILE A 37 12.71 -7.48 4.13
C ILE A 37 11.83 -7.01 5.29
N ALA A 38 11.15 -5.90 5.06
CA ALA A 38 10.12 -5.40 5.96
C ALA A 38 9.03 -6.45 6.21
N SER A 39 8.49 -6.50 7.43
CA SER A 39 7.30 -7.30 7.69
C SER A 39 6.13 -6.78 6.87
N VAL A 40 5.64 -7.62 5.95
CA VAL A 40 4.47 -7.39 5.13
C VAL A 40 3.88 -8.72 4.69
N GLY A 41 2.56 -8.86 4.78
CA GLY A 41 1.81 -9.99 4.24
C GLY A 41 0.90 -9.54 3.11
N TYR A 42 1.00 -10.16 1.94
CA TYR A 42 0.16 -9.85 0.79
C TYR A 42 -1.07 -10.78 0.73
N ARG A 43 -2.24 -10.19 0.50
CA ARG A 43 -3.50 -10.93 0.32
C ARG A 43 -4.18 -10.49 -0.96
N TYR A 44 -4.32 -11.40 -1.91
CA TYR A 44 -5.06 -11.16 -3.15
C TYR A 44 -6.53 -11.47 -2.91
N ARG A 45 -7.40 -10.48 -3.09
CA ARG A 45 -8.85 -10.63 -2.87
C ARG A 45 -9.61 -10.35 -4.14
N LYS A 46 -10.66 -11.13 -4.35
CA LYS A 46 -11.62 -10.94 -5.43
C LYS A 46 -12.89 -10.26 -4.91
N PHE A 47 -13.35 -9.22 -5.61
CA PHE A 47 -14.61 -8.54 -5.37
C PHE A 47 -15.46 -8.59 -6.63
N ILE A 48 -16.73 -8.95 -6.49
CA ILE A 48 -17.68 -8.96 -7.61
C ILE A 48 -18.37 -7.61 -7.65
N LEU A 49 -18.17 -6.83 -8.72
CA LEU A 49 -18.73 -5.48 -8.86
C LEU A 49 -20.03 -5.45 -9.68
N GLY A 50 -20.47 -6.60 -10.21
CA GLY A 50 -21.64 -6.76 -11.08
C GLY A 50 -21.33 -6.45 -12.55
N ASN A 51 -22.27 -6.76 -13.45
CA ASN A 51 -22.11 -6.67 -14.92
C ASN A 51 -20.84 -7.36 -15.43
N ASP A 52 -20.58 -8.58 -14.93
CA ASP A 52 -19.42 -9.39 -15.28
C ASP A 52 -18.05 -8.74 -14.98
N ILE A 53 -18.03 -7.70 -14.13
CA ILE A 53 -16.81 -7.08 -13.66
C ILE A 53 -16.38 -7.74 -12.35
N GLU A 54 -15.20 -8.37 -12.38
CA GLU A 54 -14.48 -8.87 -11.22
C GLU A 54 -13.25 -7.99 -10.95
N LEU A 55 -13.12 -7.51 -9.72
CA LEU A 55 -11.94 -6.77 -9.26
C LEU A 55 -11.02 -7.70 -8.47
N ILE A 56 -9.79 -7.84 -8.92
CA ILE A 56 -8.71 -8.45 -8.14
C ILE A 56 -7.88 -7.33 -7.50
N CYS A 57 -7.76 -7.35 -6.18
CA CYS A 57 -7.00 -6.36 -5.43
C CYS A 57 -5.91 -7.05 -4.60
N ARG A 58 -4.65 -6.67 -4.82
CA ARG A 58 -3.54 -7.01 -3.93
C ARG A 58 -3.62 -6.10 -2.70
N CYS A 59 -3.95 -6.70 -1.57
CA CYS A 59 -4.04 -6.05 -0.27
C CYS A 59 -2.82 -6.39 0.59
N GLU A 60 -2.63 -5.65 1.68
CA GLU A 60 -1.48 -5.79 2.58
C GLU A 60 -1.91 -5.81 4.06
N HIS A 61 -1.18 -6.61 4.86
CA HIS A 61 -1.17 -6.55 6.31
C HIS A 61 0.26 -6.25 6.78
N ASP A 62 0.40 -5.37 7.76
CA ASP A 62 1.70 -4.93 8.26
C ASP A 62 2.18 -5.80 9.43
N ALA A 63 1.25 -6.42 10.18
CA ALA A 63 1.58 -7.25 11.34
C ALA A 63 0.46 -8.22 11.73
N VAL A 64 0.76 -9.10 12.68
CA VAL A 64 -0.21 -9.91 13.40
C VAL A 64 -0.13 -9.68 14.91
N LEU A 65 -1.23 -9.96 15.60
CA LEU A 65 -1.30 -9.98 17.07
C LEU A 65 -2.12 -11.20 17.49
N MET A 66 -1.63 -11.96 18.48
CA MET A 66 -2.46 -12.96 19.14
C MET A 66 -3.33 -12.29 20.20
N GLY A 67 -4.65 -12.41 20.05
CA GLY A 67 -5.62 -11.97 21.02
C GLY A 67 -5.58 -12.81 22.31
N PRO A 68 -6.27 -12.37 23.38
CA PRO A 68 -6.27 -13.05 24.68
C PRO A 68 -6.75 -14.51 24.62
N ASN A 69 -7.61 -14.83 23.65
CA ASN A 69 -8.19 -16.16 23.45
C ASN A 69 -7.37 -17.03 22.46
N GLY A 70 -6.18 -16.57 22.04
CA GLY A 70 -5.36 -17.23 21.02
C GLY A 70 -5.81 -16.98 19.58
N GLU A 71 -6.79 -16.11 19.36
CA GLU A 71 -7.20 -15.70 18.01
C GLU A 71 -6.12 -14.86 17.32
N LEU A 72 -5.81 -15.16 16.06
CA LEU A 72 -4.87 -14.37 15.27
C LEU A 72 -5.60 -13.16 14.67
N GLN A 73 -5.11 -11.96 14.95
CA GLN A 73 -5.62 -10.71 14.39
C GLN A 73 -4.60 -10.12 13.42
N PHE A 74 -5.05 -9.73 12.23
CA PHE A 74 -4.26 -9.02 11.24
C PHE A 74 -4.36 -7.51 11.46
N ILE A 75 -3.22 -6.83 11.38
CA ILE A 75 -3.11 -5.40 11.70
C ILE A 75 -2.48 -4.65 10.55
N ASN A 76 -3.05 -3.49 10.21
CA ASN A 76 -2.33 -2.46 9.48
C ASN A 76 -1.76 -1.40 10.42
N ILE A 77 -0.52 -1.01 10.19
CA ILE A 77 0.22 -0.06 11.02
C ILE A 77 0.53 1.17 10.17
N LYS A 78 -0.02 2.32 10.56
CA LYS A 78 0.20 3.60 9.89
C LYS A 78 0.59 4.66 10.90
N THR A 79 1.17 5.77 10.46
CA THR A 79 1.81 6.74 11.36
C THR A 79 1.34 8.16 11.09
N LEU A 80 0.75 8.77 12.10
CA LEU A 80 0.51 10.21 12.16
C LEU A 80 1.79 10.91 12.63
N ASN A 81 2.11 12.04 11.99
CA ASN A 81 3.32 12.78 12.31
C ASN A 81 3.03 14.27 12.61
N GLU A 82 3.57 14.76 13.72
CA GLU A 82 3.54 16.16 14.12
C GLU A 82 4.88 16.83 13.77
N TRP A 83 4.83 18.02 13.16
CA TRP A 83 6.01 18.82 12.81
C TRP A 83 6.13 20.07 13.69
N ASP A 84 5.35 21.12 13.43
CA ASP A 84 5.26 22.32 14.26
C ASP A 84 3.78 22.66 14.48
N SER A 85 3.29 22.36 15.68
CA SER A 85 1.87 22.49 16.05
C SER A 85 1.34 23.91 15.93
N ARG A 86 2.21 24.92 16.07
CA ARG A 86 1.85 26.35 15.95
C ARG A 86 1.40 26.73 14.55
N TYR A 87 1.91 26.05 13.53
CA TYR A 87 1.62 26.36 12.12
C TYR A 87 0.69 25.36 11.47
N SER A 88 0.57 24.14 12.00
CA SER A 88 -0.37 23.14 11.50
C SER A 88 -1.83 23.41 11.90
N GLY A 89 -2.11 24.53 12.58
CA GLY A 89 -3.40 24.75 13.27
C GLY A 89 -3.66 23.68 14.33
N GLY A 90 -2.57 23.09 14.84
CA GLY A 90 -2.55 21.85 15.59
C GLY A 90 -2.65 22.05 17.09
N VAL A 91 -3.16 21.04 17.76
CA VAL A 91 -3.02 20.87 19.21
C VAL A 91 -1.64 20.31 19.48
N ASP A 92 -0.89 20.82 20.47
CA ASP A 92 0.38 20.22 20.88
C ASP A 92 0.17 18.81 21.44
N TRP A 93 0.68 17.79 20.76
CA TRP A 93 0.42 16.40 21.14
C TRP A 93 1.03 16.06 22.50
N ARG A 94 2.19 16.62 22.86
CA ARG A 94 2.86 16.29 24.13
C ARG A 94 2.00 16.61 25.35
N SER A 95 1.28 17.72 25.31
CA SER A 95 0.40 18.12 26.41
C SER A 95 -0.99 17.48 26.36
N ARG A 96 -1.43 16.98 25.19
CA ARG A 96 -2.85 16.71 24.92
C ARG A 96 -3.14 15.27 24.51
N LEU A 97 -2.15 14.49 24.09
CA LEU A 97 -2.36 13.12 23.65
C LEU A 97 -2.80 12.19 24.79
N ASP A 98 -2.46 12.47 26.04
CA ASP A 98 -2.94 11.63 27.15
C ASP A 98 -4.34 12.03 27.62
N ASN A 99 -4.61 13.33 27.72
CA ASN A 99 -5.86 13.84 28.30
C ASN A 99 -6.97 14.11 27.27
N GLN A 100 -6.62 14.33 26.00
CA GLN A 100 -7.53 14.83 24.95
C GLN A 100 -7.28 14.14 23.60
N ARG A 101 -7.16 12.82 23.60
CA ARG A 101 -6.96 11.99 22.38
C ARG A 101 -7.94 12.32 21.26
N GLY A 102 -9.22 12.50 21.59
CA GLY A 102 -10.25 12.85 20.63
C GLY A 102 -10.00 14.20 19.93
N ALA A 103 -9.47 15.20 20.65
CA ALA A 103 -9.17 16.51 20.08
C ALA A 103 -7.96 16.46 19.13
N VAL A 104 -6.93 15.69 19.51
CA VAL A 104 -5.77 15.44 18.64
C VAL A 104 -6.23 14.75 17.35
N LEU A 105 -6.99 13.66 17.47
CA LEU A 105 -7.49 12.92 16.32
C LEU A 105 -8.41 13.77 15.43
N ALA A 106 -9.32 14.55 16.01
CA ALA A 106 -10.20 15.45 15.23
C ALA A 106 -9.41 16.48 14.43
N THR A 107 -8.33 17.02 15.01
CA THR A 107 -7.43 17.96 14.31
C THR A 107 -6.72 17.27 13.16
N GLU A 108 -6.23 16.04 13.37
CA GLU A 108 -5.62 15.24 12.31
C GLU A 108 -6.60 14.85 11.21
N LEU A 109 -7.85 14.55 11.54
CA LEU A 109 -8.90 14.28 10.57
C LEU A 109 -9.18 15.49 9.68
N LYS A 110 -9.23 16.68 10.27
CA LYS A 110 -9.41 17.92 9.51
C LYS A 110 -8.24 18.19 8.57
N ASN A 111 -7.01 18.02 9.04
CA ASN A 111 -5.80 18.38 8.31
C ASN A 111 -5.33 17.32 7.31
N ASN A 112 -5.66 16.04 7.55
CA ASN A 112 -5.14 14.89 6.81
C ASN A 112 -6.25 13.93 6.34
N SER A 113 -7.46 14.44 6.10
CA SER A 113 -8.66 13.64 5.77
C SER A 113 -8.42 12.60 4.67
N CYS A 114 -7.86 13.00 3.53
CA CYS A 114 -7.59 12.09 2.41
C CYS A 114 -6.56 11.00 2.77
N LYS A 115 -5.54 11.33 3.56
CA LYS A 115 -4.52 10.36 4.01
C LYS A 115 -5.15 9.29 4.90
N LEU A 116 -5.94 9.71 5.89
CA LEU A 116 -6.63 8.82 6.81
C LEU A 116 -7.71 7.98 6.11
N ALA A 117 -8.46 8.58 5.18
CA ALA A 117 -9.43 7.86 4.36
C ALA A 117 -8.77 6.75 3.55
N LYS A 118 -7.66 7.04 2.83
CA LYS A 118 -6.93 6.02 2.05
C LYS A 118 -6.45 4.87 2.92
N TRP A 119 -5.82 5.15 4.06
CA TRP A 119 -5.37 4.10 4.97
C TRP A 119 -6.52 3.23 5.47
N THR A 120 -7.65 3.84 5.80
CA THR A 120 -8.85 3.13 6.27
C THR A 120 -9.43 2.24 5.18
N VAL A 121 -9.56 2.75 3.94
CA VAL A 121 -10.01 1.96 2.79
C VAL A 121 -9.09 0.77 2.55
N CYS A 122 -7.77 0.97 2.56
CA CYS A 122 -6.81 -0.13 2.40
C CYS A 122 -6.98 -1.22 3.47
N SER A 123 -7.18 -0.84 4.73
CA SER A 123 -7.42 -1.79 5.82
C SER A 123 -8.75 -2.53 5.70
N LEU A 124 -9.80 -1.85 5.24
CA LEU A 124 -11.10 -2.49 4.95
C LEU A 124 -10.99 -3.47 3.80
N LEU A 125 -10.32 -3.08 2.71
CA LEU A 125 -10.06 -3.93 1.55
C LEU A 125 -9.19 -5.13 1.91
N ALA A 126 -8.18 -4.97 2.77
CA ALA A 126 -7.37 -6.09 3.25
C ALA A 126 -8.16 -7.05 4.16
N GLY A 127 -9.22 -6.56 4.79
CA GLY A 127 -9.92 -7.31 5.84
C GLY A 127 -9.06 -7.42 7.09
N SER A 128 -8.37 -6.35 7.44
CA SER A 128 -7.61 -6.27 8.69
C SER A 128 -8.57 -6.14 9.86
N ASP A 129 -8.30 -6.86 10.94
CA ASP A 129 -9.09 -6.77 12.16
C ASP A 129 -8.91 -5.41 12.84
N GLN A 130 -7.70 -4.85 12.72
CA GLN A 130 -7.30 -3.64 13.42
C GLN A 130 -6.46 -2.74 12.51
N ILE A 131 -6.65 -1.43 12.66
CA ILE A 131 -5.74 -0.41 12.17
C ILE A 131 -5.11 0.29 13.39
N LYS A 132 -3.78 0.35 13.41
CA LYS A 132 -3.00 0.93 14.49
C LYS A 132 -2.28 2.18 14.00
N PHE A 133 -2.49 3.28 14.73
CA PHE A 133 -1.83 4.56 14.48
C PHE A 133 -0.72 4.81 15.50
N GLY A 134 0.47 5.14 15.00
CA GLY A 134 1.52 5.76 15.78
C GLY A 134 1.39 7.28 15.77
N TYR A 135 1.61 7.91 16.93
CA TYR A 135 1.74 9.37 17.04
C TYR A 135 3.21 9.70 17.22
N VAL A 136 3.84 10.19 16.15
CA VAL A 136 5.27 10.54 16.14
C VAL A 136 5.45 12.04 16.00
N SER A 137 6.21 12.65 16.89
CA SER A 137 6.52 14.09 16.84
C SER A 137 8.02 14.30 16.66
N ARG A 138 8.42 15.41 16.06
CA ARG A 138 9.84 15.82 16.05
C ARG A 138 10.31 16.10 17.48
N VAL A 139 11.54 15.74 17.82
CA VAL A 139 12.11 16.07 19.15
C VAL A 139 12.18 17.58 19.33
N HIS A 140 12.65 18.28 18.30
CA HIS A 140 12.65 19.74 18.22
C HIS A 140 11.99 20.17 16.91
N HIS A 141 11.09 21.15 16.94
CA HIS A 141 10.25 21.50 15.78
C HIS A 141 11.05 21.89 14.51
N ARG A 142 12.25 22.47 14.68
CA ARG A 142 13.18 22.82 13.59
C ARG A 142 14.03 21.67 13.06
N ASP A 143 14.19 20.59 13.83
CA ASP A 143 15.05 19.47 13.47
C ASP A 143 14.20 18.35 12.87
N THR A 144 14.42 18.05 11.58
CA THR A 144 13.69 17.01 10.86
C THR A 144 14.36 15.65 10.91
N SER A 145 15.52 15.53 11.57
CA SER A 145 16.27 14.27 11.66
C SER A 145 15.84 13.41 12.85
N LYS A 146 15.42 14.05 13.95
CA LYS A 146 15.10 13.37 15.22
C LYS A 146 13.61 13.37 15.52
N HIS A 147 13.08 12.18 15.79
CA HIS A 147 11.67 11.95 16.09
C HIS A 147 11.49 11.14 17.36
N VAL A 148 10.33 11.28 18.00
CA VAL A 148 9.94 10.55 19.21
C VAL A 148 8.51 10.03 19.06
N ILE A 149 8.30 8.79 19.49
CA ILE A 149 6.96 8.18 19.56
C ILE A 149 6.31 8.67 20.84
N LEU A 150 5.18 9.36 20.73
CA LEU A 150 4.41 9.85 21.88
C LEU A 150 3.37 8.83 22.35
N GLY A 151 2.87 7.99 21.45
CA GLY A 151 1.88 6.98 21.80
C GLY A 151 1.38 6.22 20.59
N THR A 152 0.52 5.25 20.84
CA THR A 152 -0.19 4.50 19.80
C THR A 152 -1.68 4.42 20.12
N GLN A 153 -2.49 4.30 19.09
CA GLN A 153 -3.92 4.10 19.22
C GLN A 153 -4.38 3.06 18.20
N GLN A 154 -5.39 2.29 18.56
CA GLN A 154 -5.86 1.17 17.77
C GLN A 154 -7.37 1.27 17.59
N PHE A 155 -7.84 0.93 16.40
CA PHE A 155 -9.24 0.96 16.02
C PHE A 155 -9.58 -0.25 15.18
N LYS A 156 -10.85 -0.69 15.21
CA LYS A 156 -11.38 -1.51 14.13
C LYS A 156 -11.57 -0.64 12.88
N PRO A 157 -11.15 -1.08 11.68
CA PRO A 157 -11.28 -0.26 10.47
C PRO A 157 -12.72 0.19 10.17
N THR A 158 -13.72 -0.65 10.46
CA THR A 158 -15.15 -0.34 10.27
C THR A 158 -15.63 0.77 11.21
N GLU A 159 -15.24 0.72 12.48
CA GLU A 159 -15.55 1.75 13.47
C GLU A 159 -14.86 3.08 13.12
N PHE A 160 -13.59 3.01 12.69
CA PHE A 160 -12.84 4.19 12.28
C PHE A 160 -13.43 4.82 11.01
N ALA A 161 -13.84 4.03 10.01
CA ALA A 161 -14.53 4.52 8.82
C ALA A 161 -15.77 5.36 9.17
N ASN A 162 -16.57 4.90 10.12
CA ASN A 162 -17.72 5.65 10.62
C ASN A 162 -17.31 6.96 11.30
N GLN A 163 -16.24 6.96 12.12
CA GLN A 163 -15.74 8.17 12.79
C GLN A 163 -15.27 9.25 11.80
N ILE A 164 -14.70 8.84 10.67
CA ILE A 164 -14.18 9.76 9.65
C ILE A 164 -15.21 10.09 8.55
N ASN A 165 -16.46 9.62 8.71
CA ASN A 165 -17.53 9.76 7.73
C ASN A 165 -17.17 9.20 6.34
N LEU A 166 -16.46 8.05 6.31
CA LEU A 166 -16.11 7.32 5.09
C LEU A 166 -17.19 6.27 4.80
N ASN A 167 -17.95 6.48 3.73
CA ASN A 167 -18.94 5.52 3.26
C ASN A 167 -18.35 4.63 2.15
N MET A 168 -18.25 3.32 2.42
CA MET A 168 -17.76 2.35 1.44
C MET A 168 -18.70 2.14 0.25
N GLU A 169 -20.02 2.29 0.41
CA GLU A 169 -20.97 2.23 -0.71
C GLU A 169 -20.70 3.37 -1.70
N ASN A 170 -20.44 4.58 -1.18
CA ASN A 170 -20.03 5.71 -2.00
C ASN A 170 -18.67 5.44 -2.68
N ALA A 171 -17.69 4.91 -1.95
CA ALA A 171 -16.38 4.58 -2.51
C ALA A 171 -16.48 3.56 -3.67
N TRP A 172 -17.27 2.49 -3.48
CA TRP A 172 -17.54 1.50 -4.52
C TRP A 172 -18.31 2.11 -5.71
N GLY A 173 -19.28 2.98 -5.46
CA GLY A 173 -20.01 3.69 -6.52
C GLY A 173 -19.11 4.58 -7.37
N VAL A 174 -18.18 5.32 -6.75
CA VAL A 174 -17.20 6.15 -7.45
C VAL A 174 -16.23 5.27 -8.26
N LEU A 175 -15.72 4.19 -7.68
CA LEU A 175 -14.87 3.24 -8.40
C LEU A 175 -15.60 2.65 -9.61
N ARG A 176 -16.85 2.24 -9.44
CA ARG A 176 -17.67 1.66 -10.50
C ARG A 176 -17.87 2.64 -11.66
N CYS A 177 -18.15 3.91 -11.35
CA CYS A 177 -18.27 4.96 -12.36
C CYS A 177 -17.01 5.10 -13.22
N ILE A 178 -15.83 5.03 -12.59
CA ILE A 178 -14.54 5.07 -13.30
C ILE A 178 -14.37 3.83 -14.17
N VAL A 179 -14.57 2.62 -13.61
CA VAL A 179 -14.41 1.36 -14.34
C VAL A 179 -15.36 1.29 -15.54
N ASP A 180 -16.64 1.64 -15.37
CA ASP A 180 -17.62 1.64 -16.46
C ASP A 180 -17.29 2.68 -17.55
N THR A 181 -16.56 3.75 -17.20
CA THR A 181 -16.07 4.72 -18.17
C THR A 181 -14.90 4.12 -18.95
N CYS A 182 -13.91 3.55 -18.26
CA CYS A 182 -12.73 2.95 -18.89
C CYS A 182 -13.09 1.74 -19.78
N MET A 183 -14.05 0.90 -19.37
CA MET A 183 -14.50 -0.26 -20.14
C MET A 183 -15.18 0.09 -21.48
N LYS A 184 -15.53 1.37 -21.70
CA LYS A 184 -16.08 1.87 -22.98
C LYS A 184 -15.00 2.46 -23.88
N LEU A 185 -13.80 2.68 -23.35
CA LEU A 185 -12.68 3.20 -24.11
C LEU A 185 -12.05 2.08 -24.94
N LYS A 186 -11.25 2.45 -25.93
CA LYS A 186 -10.48 1.47 -26.71
C LYS A 186 -9.30 0.95 -25.89
N GLU A 187 -8.72 -0.15 -26.32
CA GLU A 187 -7.43 -0.62 -25.79
C GLU A 187 -6.36 0.48 -25.99
N GLY A 188 -5.50 0.66 -25.00
CA GLY A 188 -4.46 1.70 -24.96
C GLY A 188 -4.08 2.11 -23.53
N LYS A 189 -3.07 2.97 -23.38
CA LYS A 189 -2.68 3.55 -22.09
C LYS A 189 -3.51 4.80 -21.76
N TYR A 190 -3.91 4.94 -20.48
CA TYR A 190 -4.70 6.07 -20.00
C TYR A 190 -4.16 6.62 -18.68
N LEU A 191 -4.37 7.92 -18.44
CA LEU A 191 -3.96 8.61 -17.23
C LEU A 191 -5.16 9.27 -16.53
N ILE A 192 -5.43 8.88 -15.28
CA ILE A 192 -6.40 9.56 -14.43
C ILE A 192 -5.67 10.59 -13.57
N MET A 193 -6.03 11.87 -13.72
CA MET A 193 -5.39 12.97 -13.00
C MET A 193 -6.41 13.86 -12.31
N LYS A 194 -6.16 14.16 -11.04
CA LYS A 194 -6.86 15.19 -10.28
C LYS A 194 -6.27 16.56 -10.62
N ASP A 195 -7.10 17.49 -11.06
CA ASP A 195 -6.69 18.87 -11.33
C ASP A 195 -6.07 19.51 -10.06
N PRO A 196 -4.90 20.16 -10.13
CA PRO A 196 -4.24 20.72 -8.94
C PRO A 196 -5.04 21.83 -8.25
N ASN A 197 -5.80 22.61 -9.03
CA ASN A 197 -6.47 23.82 -8.54
C ASN A 197 -7.99 23.66 -8.47
N LYS A 198 -8.58 22.81 -9.33
CA LYS A 198 -10.02 22.59 -9.41
C LYS A 198 -10.41 21.23 -8.82
N PRO A 199 -11.57 21.10 -8.17
CA PRO A 199 -12.03 19.81 -7.61
C PRO A 199 -12.58 18.88 -8.71
N VAL A 200 -11.78 18.55 -9.73
CA VAL A 200 -12.20 17.77 -10.90
C VAL A 200 -11.14 16.72 -11.22
N MET A 201 -11.56 15.50 -11.55
CA MET A 201 -10.68 14.48 -12.12
C MET A 201 -10.92 14.35 -13.62
N ARG A 202 -9.86 14.07 -14.37
CA ARG A 202 -9.89 13.86 -15.82
C ARG A 202 -9.20 12.55 -16.17
N ILE A 203 -9.70 11.91 -17.23
CA ILE A 203 -9.08 10.74 -17.85
C ILE A 203 -8.50 11.21 -19.17
N TYR A 204 -7.21 10.99 -19.39
CA TYR A 204 -6.50 11.30 -20.61
C TYR A 204 -6.17 9.99 -21.33
N ASP A 205 -6.39 9.99 -22.64
CA ASP A 205 -5.81 9.02 -23.58
C ASP A 205 -4.39 9.49 -23.88
N ILE A 206 -3.41 8.60 -23.73
CA ILE A 206 -1.98 8.93 -23.86
C ILE A 206 -1.30 7.93 -24.81
N PRO A 207 -0.25 8.36 -25.50
CA PRO A 207 0.57 7.44 -26.30
C PRO A 207 1.10 6.26 -25.48
N ASP A 208 1.20 5.09 -26.12
CA ASP A 208 1.64 3.88 -25.42
C ASP A 208 3.10 4.01 -24.93
N ASP A 209 3.97 4.71 -25.64
CA ASP A 209 5.36 4.99 -25.25
C ASP A 209 5.52 5.95 -24.05
N THR A 210 4.44 6.59 -23.56
CA THR A 210 4.53 7.68 -22.56
C THR A 210 5.24 7.30 -21.24
N PHE A 211 5.19 6.02 -20.84
CA PHE A 211 5.76 5.54 -19.57
C PHE A 211 6.90 4.55 -19.75
N GLU A 212 7.34 4.31 -20.99
CA GLU A 212 8.50 3.48 -21.26
C GLU A 212 9.76 4.30 -20.93
N SER A 213 10.69 3.67 -20.22
CA SER A 213 12.00 4.27 -19.93
C SER A 213 12.90 4.04 -21.14
N GLU A 214 13.79 4.99 -21.47
CA GLU A 214 14.85 4.79 -22.48
C GLU A 214 15.83 3.64 -22.12
N ASP A 215 15.68 3.03 -20.93
CA ASP A 215 16.49 1.93 -20.40
C ASP A 215 15.85 0.53 -20.64
N ASP A 216 14.68 0.43 -21.28
CA ASP A 216 13.99 -0.85 -21.55
C ASP A 216 14.37 -1.49 -22.90
N ASP A 217 15.35 -0.92 -23.64
CA ASP A 217 15.80 -1.38 -24.97
C ASP A 217 16.95 -2.44 -24.94
N ASP A 218 17.34 -2.97 -23.77
CA ASP A 218 18.53 -3.85 -23.62
C ASP A 218 18.23 -5.37 -23.53
N ASP A 219 17.01 -5.85 -23.83
CA ASP A 219 16.63 -7.28 -23.69
C ASP A 219 16.14 -7.96 -24.99
N GLU A 220 16.46 -7.43 -26.18
CA GLU A 220 16.25 -8.12 -27.46
C GLU A 220 17.53 -8.12 -28.30
N ASP A 221 18.43 -9.08 -28.07
CA ASP A 221 19.35 -9.63 -29.09
C ASP A 221 20.11 -10.83 -28.48
N ASP A 222 19.54 -12.03 -28.62
CA ASP A 222 20.30 -13.31 -28.64
C ASP A 222 19.49 -14.31 -29.51
N GLU A 223 19.23 -13.92 -30.76
CA GLU A 223 19.02 -14.86 -31.88
C GLU A 223 20.33 -14.91 -32.69
N ASP A 224 21.22 -15.84 -32.36
CA ASP A 224 22.23 -16.30 -33.32
C ASP A 224 21.88 -17.72 -33.75
N ASP A 225 21.21 -17.76 -34.91
CA ASP A 225 21.21 -18.89 -35.84
C ASP A 225 22.65 -19.22 -36.27
N GLU A 226 23.11 -20.45 -36.04
CA GLU A 226 24.15 -21.07 -36.88
C GLU A 226 23.50 -22.21 -37.68
N ASP A 227 23.07 -21.88 -38.90
CA ASP A 227 22.66 -22.78 -39.96
C ASP A 227 23.86 -23.57 -40.54
N ASP A 228 23.71 -24.89 -40.49
CA ASP A 228 23.82 -25.88 -41.58
C ASP A 228 25.09 -26.13 -42.44
N GLU A 229 25.12 -27.41 -42.86
CA GLU A 229 25.84 -28.08 -43.96
C GLU A 229 27.27 -28.62 -43.69
N GLU A 230 27.66 -29.85 -44.05
CA GLU A 230 27.02 -31.05 -44.63
C GLU A 230 28.08 -32.18 -44.54
N SER A 231 27.66 -33.45 -44.46
CA SER A 231 28.14 -34.54 -45.34
C SER A 231 27.61 -35.88 -44.85
N SER A 232 26.68 -36.42 -45.64
CA SER A 232 26.39 -37.84 -45.75
C SER A 232 27.67 -38.67 -45.93
N ASP A 233 27.74 -39.82 -45.26
CA ASP A 233 28.33 -41.01 -45.88
C ASP A 233 27.57 -42.24 -45.41
N ASP A 234 27.09 -42.97 -46.41
CA ASP A 234 26.34 -44.21 -46.34
C ASP A 234 27.20 -45.38 -45.79
N ASP A 235 26.44 -46.35 -45.28
CA ASP A 235 26.63 -47.80 -45.46
C ASP A 235 27.42 -48.67 -44.46
N ASP A 236 26.71 -49.73 -44.13
CA ASP A 236 27.12 -51.11 -43.91
C ASP A 236 27.82 -51.58 -42.62
N GLY A 237 27.16 -52.58 -41.99
CA GLY A 237 27.87 -53.76 -41.50
C GLY A 237 27.69 -54.17 -40.04
N LYS A 238 26.86 -55.21 -39.83
CA LYS A 238 27.05 -56.37 -38.90
C LYS A 238 27.55 -56.05 -37.47
N LYS A 239 26.86 -56.45 -36.40
CA LYS A 239 26.40 -57.81 -36.08
C LYS A 239 25.63 -57.79 -34.76
#